data_AF-A0A9W7CSM3-F1
#
_entry.id   AF-A0A9W7CSM3-F1
#
_cell.length_a   1.000
_cell.length_b   1.000
_cell.length_c   1.000
_cell.angle_alpha   90.00
_cell.angle_beta   90.00
_cell.angle_gamma   90.00
#
_symmetry.space_group_name_H-M   'P 1'
#
loop_
_entity.id
_entity.type
_entity.pdbx_description
1 polymer ?
#
loop_
_entity_poly.entity_id
_entity_poly.type
_entity_poly.pdbx_seq_one_letter_code
_entity_poly.pdbx_strand_id
1 'polypeptide(L)'
;MLSPSLSSSLPSPTVAAAASRLPYLNSFVVLTKKPSGRRLARRRGSIASSCSTVSNSSDDESDAASDLDADDCCVVYESYAAVAKRSSQPAAARAHAQLRWSDLQRSQNPVEVAQLLAVLRLKRRHTRDGQALELAALELCFEFLTLPELQAAAQVCTAFHDVVTSSEMLLTGLYSRQWRSKMLPKTYVTLPYRDQLALCAARPAGAAYELSTRSAVSHLPNGQYQVVNNSMLRNFEKGAVDSVRGAKKLPVLSCARALKKSISYYEVSLKGCGSVGLASVSDAATRNAYGFGSGEHVGWKGVSYGYHGNDGDFVFNDGAKPYGGEWNAFGPSWGRASAQPGNQEEEAPTVTVGCGLDADKHQVFFTLNGEMVGAAPTTVLPGDYAAAVSLHAFGDKAVINAGAAPFLFAIEGFCASS
;
A
#
# COMPACT_ATOMS: atom_id res chain seq x y z
N MET A 1 -34.40 46.20 -29.60
CA MET A 1 -33.16 46.74 -29.02
C MET A 1 -33.44 46.97 -27.54
N LEU A 2 -32.72 46.27 -26.66
CA LEU A 2 -32.38 46.61 -25.27
C LEU A 2 -31.98 45.32 -24.56
N SER A 3 -30.68 45.20 -24.31
CA SER A 3 -30.08 44.20 -23.43
C SER A 3 -30.48 44.46 -21.98
N PRO A 4 -30.59 43.42 -21.15
CA PRO A 4 -30.24 43.53 -19.75
C PRO A 4 -29.07 42.59 -19.42
N SER A 5 -27.98 43.23 -19.01
CA SER A 5 -26.88 42.65 -18.27
C SER A 5 -27.38 42.11 -16.92
N LEU A 6 -27.21 40.81 -16.69
CA LEU A 6 -27.29 40.23 -15.35
C LEU A 6 -25.89 39.77 -14.95
N SER A 7 -25.29 40.54 -14.04
CA SER A 7 -24.15 40.15 -13.24
C SER A 7 -24.63 39.19 -12.15
N SER A 8 -24.06 37.99 -12.09
CA SER A 8 -24.11 37.16 -10.89
C SER A 8 -22.68 36.80 -10.50
N SER A 9 -22.20 37.47 -9.45
CA SER A 9 -21.01 37.14 -8.70
C SER A 9 -21.15 35.75 -8.08
N LEU A 10 -20.43 34.77 -8.61
CA LEU A 10 -20.21 33.49 -7.96
C LEU A 10 -19.20 33.67 -6.81
N PRO A 11 -19.44 33.10 -5.62
CA PRO A 11 -18.41 33.02 -4.59
C PRO A 11 -17.31 32.07 -5.04
N SER A 12 -16.06 32.53 -4.91
CA SER A 12 -14.85 31.73 -5.13
C SER A 12 -14.92 30.43 -4.31
N PRO A 13 -14.69 29.25 -4.91
CA PRO A 13 -14.61 28.02 -4.15
C PRO A 13 -13.35 28.08 -3.28
N THR A 14 -13.58 28.07 -1.97
CA THR A 14 -12.55 27.87 -0.96
C THR A 14 -11.91 26.51 -1.26
N VAL A 15 -10.61 26.54 -1.56
CA VAL A 15 -9.80 25.34 -1.78
C VAL A 15 -9.88 24.49 -0.52
N ALA A 16 -10.58 23.36 -0.60
CA ALA A 16 -10.57 22.36 0.44
C ALA A 16 -9.13 21.89 0.63
N ALA A 17 -8.66 21.99 1.88
CA ALA A 17 -7.31 21.65 2.29
C ALA A 17 -6.90 20.30 1.68
N ALA A 18 -5.89 20.35 0.81
CA ALA A 18 -5.11 19.17 0.49
C ALA A 18 -4.73 18.52 1.82
N ALA A 19 -5.03 17.23 1.98
CA ALA A 19 -4.46 16.43 3.04
C ALA A 19 -2.95 16.62 2.94
N SER A 20 -2.41 17.48 3.81
CA SER A 20 -0.99 17.75 3.89
C SER A 20 -0.38 16.43 4.29
N ARG A 21 0.24 15.75 3.32
CA ARG A 21 1.31 14.82 3.63
C ARG A 21 2.22 15.57 4.59
N LEU A 22 2.41 15.01 5.79
CA LEU A 22 3.43 15.51 6.71
C LEU A 22 4.70 15.77 5.88
N PRO A 23 5.28 16.99 5.93
CA PRO A 23 6.52 17.26 5.22
C PRO A 23 7.51 16.18 5.63
N TYR A 24 7.98 15.43 4.63
CA TYR A 24 8.93 14.33 4.78
C TYR A 24 9.92 14.63 5.90
N LEU A 25 9.97 13.75 6.91
CA LEU A 25 11.07 13.69 7.86
C LEU A 25 12.36 13.43 7.07
N ASN A 26 12.99 14.50 6.57
CA ASN A 26 14.23 14.46 5.79
C ASN A 26 15.47 14.19 6.66
N SER A 27 15.29 13.49 7.78
CA SER A 27 16.31 13.31 8.82
C SER A 27 16.48 11.82 9.08
N PHE A 28 17.35 11.16 8.31
CA PHE A 28 17.82 9.82 8.62
C PHE A 28 19.04 9.88 9.53
N VAL A 29 19.27 8.85 10.34
CA VAL A 29 20.50 8.68 11.13
C VAL A 29 21.39 7.64 10.44
N VAL A 30 22.63 8.03 10.13
CA VAL A 30 23.67 7.19 9.54
C VAL A 30 24.65 6.79 10.66
N LEU A 31 24.73 5.49 10.94
CA LEU A 31 25.65 4.94 11.93
C LEU A 31 26.93 4.50 11.21
N THR A 32 28.08 5.14 11.48
CA THR A 32 29.38 4.63 11.01
C THR A 32 30.35 4.49 12.18
N LYS A 33 31.03 3.34 12.21
CA LYS A 33 32.07 3.01 13.20
C LYS A 33 33.41 3.56 12.71
N LYS A 34 34.02 4.49 13.44
CA LYS A 34 35.43 4.87 13.23
C LYS A 34 36.32 4.18 14.25
N PRO A 35 37.45 3.56 13.85
CA PRO A 35 38.46 3.12 14.81
C PRO A 35 39.19 4.35 15.35
N SER A 36 39.23 4.53 16.68
CA SER A 36 39.95 5.63 17.32
C SER A 36 41.45 5.36 17.36
N GLY A 37 42.15 5.63 16.26
CA GLY A 37 43.60 5.72 16.24
C GLY A 37 44.07 7.09 16.73
N ARG A 38 44.11 7.34 18.04
CA ARG A 38 44.87 8.47 18.61
C ARG A 38 45.56 8.05 19.91
N ARG A 39 46.80 7.54 19.79
CA ARG A 39 47.81 7.66 20.85
C ARG A 39 48.18 9.14 20.96
N LEU A 40 47.86 9.77 22.09
CA LEU A 40 48.34 11.10 22.43
C LEU A 40 49.85 11.03 22.70
N ALA A 41 50.62 11.76 21.91
CA ALA A 41 52.05 11.97 22.14
C ALA A 41 52.26 12.73 23.45
N ARG A 42 52.81 12.03 24.45
CA ARG A 42 53.21 12.62 25.73
C ARG A 42 54.56 13.32 25.55
N ARG A 43 54.55 14.64 25.38
CA ARG A 43 55.73 15.50 25.55
C ARG A 43 56.01 15.63 27.06
N ARG A 44 57.18 15.19 27.52
CA ARG A 44 57.90 15.79 28.66
C ARG A 44 59.39 15.85 28.33
N GLY A 45 59.98 17.00 28.67
CA GLY A 45 61.32 17.42 28.29
C GLY A 45 62.44 16.80 29.11
N SER A 46 63.65 17.00 28.57
CA SER A 46 64.96 16.59 29.07
C SER A 46 65.31 17.13 30.46
N ILE A 47 66.00 16.28 31.25
CA ILE A 47 67.20 16.63 32.02
C ILE A 47 68.17 15.44 31.92
N ALA A 48 69.46 15.74 31.76
CA ALA A 48 70.56 14.81 31.54
C ALA A 48 71.10 14.19 32.84
N SER A 49 71.69 12.98 32.72
CA SER A 49 73.08 12.65 33.11
C SER A 49 73.25 11.29 33.82
N SER A 50 74.08 10.46 33.17
CA SER A 50 75.11 9.53 33.68
C SER A 50 74.79 8.35 34.63
N CYS A 51 75.04 7.16 34.06
CA CYS A 51 75.87 6.03 34.52
C CYS A 51 75.41 5.08 35.65
N SER A 52 75.52 3.79 35.29
CA SER A 52 75.97 2.61 36.09
C SER A 52 74.94 1.65 36.72
N THR A 53 74.89 0.45 36.12
CA THR A 53 75.01 -0.92 36.68
C THR A 53 74.15 -1.44 37.85
N VAL A 54 73.63 -2.67 37.60
CA VAL A 54 73.53 -3.85 38.51
C VAL A 54 72.27 -4.02 39.38
N SER A 55 71.48 -5.02 38.97
CA SER A 55 70.92 -6.17 39.74
C SER A 55 69.87 -6.03 40.86
N ASN A 56 68.92 -6.98 40.74
CA ASN A 56 68.24 -7.80 41.76
C ASN A 56 67.14 -7.24 42.66
N SER A 57 66.10 -8.08 42.76
CA SER A 57 65.21 -8.36 43.91
C SER A 57 64.36 -7.19 44.41
N SER A 58 63.17 -7.33 44.95
CA SER A 58 62.26 -8.42 45.32
C SER A 58 60.99 -7.68 45.79
N ASP A 59 59.85 -8.37 45.74
CA ASP A 59 58.67 -8.19 46.60
C ASP A 59 58.19 -6.76 46.91
N ASP A 60 57.02 -6.41 46.37
CA ASP A 60 55.97 -5.88 47.25
C ASP A 60 54.58 -6.08 46.62
N GLU A 61 53.82 -7.00 47.21
CA GLU A 61 52.39 -7.15 47.01
C GLU A 61 51.69 -6.09 47.85
N SER A 62 51.10 -5.09 47.19
CA SER A 62 50.13 -4.21 47.83
C SER A 62 48.89 -4.09 46.96
N ASP A 63 47.86 -4.84 47.36
CA ASP A 63 46.48 -4.62 47.01
C ASP A 63 46.08 -3.17 47.31
N ALA A 64 45.90 -2.38 46.24
CA ALA A 64 45.16 -1.14 46.29
C ALA A 64 44.28 -1.08 45.05
N ALA A 65 42.98 -1.23 45.28
CA ALA A 65 41.91 -1.06 44.31
C ALA A 65 42.13 0.21 43.47
N SER A 66 42.57 0.04 42.22
CA SER A 66 42.51 1.08 41.22
C SER A 66 41.22 0.93 40.45
N ASP A 67 40.34 1.93 40.60
CA ASP A 67 39.24 2.27 39.71
C ASP A 67 39.54 1.80 38.28
N LEU A 68 38.79 0.79 37.83
CA LEU A 68 38.66 0.54 36.41
C LEU A 68 37.92 1.75 35.87
N ASP A 69 38.68 2.67 35.28
CA ASP A 69 38.20 3.67 34.34
C ASP A 69 37.23 2.95 33.38
N ALA A 70 35.94 3.10 33.64
CA ALA A 70 34.90 2.87 32.68
C ALA A 70 35.12 3.91 31.59
N ASP A 71 36.00 3.58 30.65
CA ASP A 71 36.21 4.32 29.43
C ASP A 71 34.91 4.18 28.64
N ASP A 72 33.95 5.03 29.01
CA ASP A 72 32.63 5.20 28.42
C ASP A 72 32.86 5.48 26.94
N CYS A 73 32.81 4.42 26.14
CA CYS A 73 32.79 4.50 24.69
C CYS A 73 31.51 5.23 24.28
N CYS A 74 31.55 6.56 24.30
CA CYS A 74 30.48 7.42 23.82
C CYS A 74 30.36 7.23 22.32
N VAL A 75 29.38 6.43 21.91
CA VAL A 75 29.02 6.23 20.51
C VAL A 75 28.23 7.45 20.04
N VAL A 76 28.76 8.19 19.06
CA VAL A 76 28.12 9.38 18.50
C VAL A 76 27.70 9.10 17.05
N TYR A 77 26.48 9.47 16.68
CA TYR A 77 25.84 9.17 15.41
C TYR A 77 25.56 10.44 14.58
N GLU A 78 25.65 10.37 13.24
CA GLU A 78 25.47 11.51 12.31
C GLU A 78 24.16 11.37 11.51
N SER A 79 23.51 12.45 11.06
CA SER A 79 22.33 12.35 10.20
C SER A 79 22.69 12.32 8.70
N TYR A 80 21.90 11.64 7.86
CA TYR A 80 22.06 11.65 6.40
C TYR A 80 21.95 13.06 5.83
N ALA A 81 21.14 13.93 6.45
CA ALA A 81 21.07 15.34 6.10
C ALA A 81 22.43 16.06 6.30
N ALA A 82 23.16 15.76 7.38
CA ALA A 82 24.50 16.30 7.61
C ALA A 82 25.52 15.76 6.59
N VAL A 83 25.41 14.49 6.20
CA VAL A 83 26.25 13.86 5.18
C VAL A 83 25.98 14.43 3.78
N ALA A 84 24.70 14.54 3.40
CA ALA A 84 24.26 15.08 2.11
C ALA A 84 24.57 16.58 1.95
N LYS A 85 24.46 17.36 3.04
CA LYS A 85 24.87 18.77 3.07
C LYS A 85 26.39 18.94 2.89
N ARG A 86 27.19 17.93 3.28
CA ARG A 86 28.64 17.94 3.11
C ARG A 86 29.07 17.55 1.68
N SER A 87 28.35 16.63 1.05
CA SER A 87 28.65 16.18 -0.33
C SER A 87 28.34 17.26 -1.37
N SER A 88 27.34 18.10 -1.11
CA SER A 88 26.98 19.24 -1.97
C SER A 88 27.89 20.45 -1.84
N GLN A 89 28.84 20.48 -0.89
CA GLN A 89 29.81 21.56 -0.75
C GLN A 89 31.03 21.39 -1.67
N PRO A 90 31.64 22.51 -2.13
CA PRO A 90 32.87 22.50 -2.93
C PRO A 90 34.02 21.78 -2.20
N ALA A 91 34.90 21.12 -2.95
CA ALA A 91 35.99 20.29 -2.39
C ALA A 91 36.88 21.04 -1.37
N ALA A 92 37.10 22.33 -1.55
CA ALA A 92 37.87 23.18 -0.64
C ALA A 92 37.19 23.40 0.73
N ALA A 93 35.85 23.36 0.79
CA ALA A 93 35.09 23.50 2.04
C ALA A 93 34.95 22.18 2.82
N ARG A 94 35.10 21.02 2.14
CA ARG A 94 35.01 19.70 2.77
C ARG A 94 36.15 19.40 3.74
N ALA A 95 37.32 20.01 3.55
CA ALA A 95 38.52 19.75 4.37
C ALA A 95 38.46 20.35 5.78
N HIS A 96 37.56 21.33 6.03
CA HIS A 96 37.51 22.09 7.28
C HIS A 96 36.17 22.06 8.02
N ALA A 97 35.17 21.32 7.52
CA ALA A 97 33.88 21.20 8.19
C ALA A 97 33.96 20.26 9.42
N GLN A 98 34.35 20.82 10.57
CA GLN A 98 34.25 20.17 11.87
C GLN A 98 32.80 20.30 12.38
N LEU A 99 32.09 19.17 12.46
CA LEU A 99 30.74 19.08 13.04
C LEU A 99 30.73 19.68 14.45
N ARG A 100 29.80 20.62 14.72
CA ARG A 100 29.53 21.12 16.07
C ARG A 100 28.24 20.47 16.58
N TRP A 101 28.14 20.26 17.89
CA TRP A 101 26.94 19.71 18.54
C TRP A 101 25.65 20.49 18.23
N SER A 102 25.78 21.78 17.93
CA SER A 102 24.69 22.65 17.50
C SER A 102 24.06 22.26 16.15
N ASP A 103 24.76 21.45 15.34
CA ASP A 103 24.36 21.12 13.98
C ASP A 103 23.41 19.90 13.93
N LEU A 104 23.33 19.15 15.03
CA LEU A 104 22.35 18.08 15.24
C LEU A 104 21.11 18.67 15.91
N GLN A 105 20.09 19.02 15.14
CA GLN A 105 18.83 19.47 15.71
C GLN A 105 18.16 18.31 16.47
N ARG A 106 18.12 18.41 17.81
CA ARG A 106 17.21 17.60 18.63
C ARG A 106 15.77 17.96 18.24
N SER A 107 14.91 16.96 18.08
CA SER A 107 13.45 17.21 18.11
C SER A 107 13.16 17.95 19.42
N GLN A 108 12.55 19.14 19.31
CA GLN A 108 12.16 19.93 20.47
C GLN A 108 10.84 19.43 21.09
N ASN A 109 10.25 18.36 20.54
CA ASN A 109 9.06 17.75 21.08
C ASN A 109 9.42 16.61 22.04
N PRO A 110 9.50 16.85 23.37
CA PRO A 110 9.90 15.84 24.34
C PRO A 110 8.91 14.66 24.38
N VAL A 111 7.67 14.85 23.94
CA VAL A 111 6.64 13.80 23.92
C VAL A 111 6.92 12.78 22.82
N GLU A 112 7.25 13.24 21.61
CA GLU A 112 7.61 12.35 20.49
C GLU A 112 8.91 11.58 20.77
N VAL A 113 9.90 12.25 21.37
CA VAL A 113 11.15 11.62 21.77
C VAL A 113 10.90 10.57 22.86
N ALA A 114 10.04 10.86 23.84
CA ALA A 114 9.68 9.91 24.89
C ALA A 114 8.92 8.70 24.33
N GLN A 115 8.02 8.90 23.36
CA GLN A 115 7.29 7.81 22.69
C GLN A 115 8.23 6.92 21.87
N LEU A 116 9.13 7.51 21.06
CA LEU A 116 10.13 6.76 20.30
C LEU A 116 11.05 5.95 21.23
N LEU A 117 11.52 6.57 22.33
CA LEU A 117 12.33 5.90 23.34
C LEU A 117 11.56 4.80 24.08
N ALA A 118 10.25 4.95 24.30
CA ALA A 118 9.41 3.91 24.88
C ALA A 118 9.26 2.71 23.94
N VAL A 119 9.05 2.94 22.64
CA VAL A 119 9.00 1.89 21.61
C VAL A 119 10.34 1.17 21.50
N LEU A 120 11.45 1.92 21.50
CA LEU A 120 12.81 1.38 21.53
C LEU A 120 13.06 0.53 22.78
N ARG A 121 12.63 0.99 23.96
CA ARG A 121 12.77 0.25 25.23
C ARG A 121 11.94 -1.05 25.24
N LEU A 122 10.78 -1.07 24.57
CA LEU A 122 9.97 -2.27 24.43
C LEU A 122 10.70 -3.32 23.57
N LYS A 123 11.28 -2.91 22.44
CA LYS A 123 12.12 -3.79 21.59
C LYS A 123 13.40 -4.24 22.30
N ARG A 124 14.00 -3.36 23.14
CA ARG A 124 15.24 -3.62 23.91
C ARG A 124 15.10 -4.74 24.96
N ARG A 125 13.89 -5.06 25.41
CA ARG A 125 13.67 -6.16 26.38
C ARG A 125 13.79 -7.56 25.78
N HIS A 126 13.99 -7.70 24.47
CA HIS A 126 14.06 -9.00 23.80
C HIS A 126 15.42 -9.36 23.22
N THR A 127 16.44 -8.51 23.38
CA THR A 127 17.76 -8.73 22.78
C THR A 127 18.88 -8.42 23.78
N ARG A 128 19.53 -9.46 24.32
CA ARG A 128 20.62 -9.35 25.31
C ARG A 128 22.00 -9.09 24.68
N ASP A 129 22.14 -9.16 23.36
CA ASP A 129 23.42 -9.01 22.66
C ASP A 129 23.50 -7.67 21.90
N GLY A 130 24.62 -6.95 22.03
CA GLY A 130 24.83 -5.63 21.41
C GLY A 130 24.67 -5.60 19.89
N GLN A 131 24.95 -6.70 19.19
CA GLN A 131 24.70 -6.85 17.74
C GLN A 131 23.21 -6.72 17.39
N ALA A 132 22.32 -7.20 18.25
CA ALA A 132 20.89 -7.13 18.01
C ALA A 132 20.33 -5.71 18.21
N LEU A 133 21.03 -4.84 18.96
CA LEU A 133 20.68 -3.43 19.08
C LEU A 133 21.03 -2.65 17.79
N GLU A 134 22.19 -2.93 17.18
CA GLU A 134 22.62 -2.31 15.92
C GLU A 134 21.67 -2.66 14.77
N LEU A 135 21.30 -3.95 14.65
CA LEU A 135 20.33 -4.41 13.65
C LEU A 135 18.93 -3.80 13.86
N ALA A 136 18.48 -3.68 15.11
CA ALA A 136 17.21 -3.02 15.43
C ALA A 136 17.22 -1.51 15.11
N ALA A 137 18.35 -0.83 15.32
CA ALA A 137 18.49 0.58 14.95
C ALA A 137 18.47 0.76 13.42
N LEU A 138 19.13 -0.12 12.68
CA LEU A 138 19.07 -0.13 11.21
C LEU A 138 17.66 -0.40 10.69
N GLU A 139 16.95 -1.36 11.28
CA GLU A 139 15.55 -1.65 10.92
C GLU A 139 14.66 -0.38 11.07
N LEU A 140 14.82 0.37 12.16
CA LEU A 140 14.09 1.63 12.35
C LEU A 140 14.46 2.70 11.34
N CYS A 141 15.73 2.79 10.95
CA CYS A 141 16.15 3.70 9.88
C CYS A 141 15.55 3.28 8.52
N PHE A 142 15.43 1.97 8.26
CA PHE A 142 14.93 1.44 7.00
C PHE A 142 13.41 1.49 6.89
N GLU A 143 12.69 1.64 7.99
CA GLU A 143 11.22 1.69 8.00
C GLU A 143 10.65 2.80 7.08
N PHE A 144 11.40 3.88 6.87
CA PHE A 144 11.00 5.02 6.05
C PHE A 144 11.43 4.93 4.58
N LEU A 145 12.17 3.89 4.21
CA LEU A 145 12.62 3.68 2.85
C LEU A 145 11.48 3.19 1.96
N THR A 146 11.50 3.65 0.72
CA THR A 146 10.65 3.13 -0.36
C THR A 146 11.11 1.74 -0.79
N LEU A 147 10.28 1.02 -1.56
CA LEU A 147 10.64 -0.31 -2.07
C LEU A 147 11.95 -0.31 -2.87
N PRO A 148 12.20 0.62 -3.83
CA PRO A 148 13.48 0.68 -4.53
C PRO A 148 14.68 0.96 -3.62
N GLU A 149 14.50 1.81 -2.60
CA GLU A 149 15.55 2.14 -1.64
C GLU A 149 15.88 0.95 -0.72
N LEU A 150 14.88 0.18 -0.29
CA LEU A 150 15.10 -1.08 0.45
C LEU A 150 15.87 -2.10 -0.41
N GLN A 151 15.50 -2.23 -1.69
CA GLN A 151 16.21 -3.11 -2.63
C GLN A 151 17.65 -2.66 -2.84
N ALA A 152 17.90 -1.36 -2.96
CA ALA A 152 19.24 -0.81 -3.07
C ALA A 152 20.05 -1.00 -1.77
N ALA A 153 19.43 -0.78 -0.61
CA ALA A 153 20.05 -1.00 0.70
C ALA A 153 20.54 -2.44 0.86
N ALA A 154 19.73 -3.41 0.44
CA ALA A 154 20.10 -4.83 0.45
C ALA A 154 21.33 -5.17 -0.41
N GLN A 155 21.75 -4.29 -1.32
CA GLN A 155 22.93 -4.47 -2.17
C GLN A 155 24.18 -3.75 -1.64
N VAL A 156 24.07 -2.93 -0.58
CA VAL A 156 25.17 -2.10 -0.07
C VAL A 156 26.22 -2.93 0.66
N CYS A 157 25.80 -3.72 1.65
CA CYS A 157 26.68 -4.56 2.47
C CYS A 157 25.88 -5.70 3.13
N THR A 158 26.59 -6.69 3.68
CA THR A 158 25.98 -7.86 4.33
C THR A 158 25.05 -7.48 5.48
N ALA A 159 25.44 -6.53 6.34
CA ALA A 159 24.57 -6.10 7.44
C ALA A 159 23.25 -5.50 6.97
N PHE A 160 23.26 -4.70 5.90
CA PHE A 160 22.05 -4.09 5.34
C PHE A 160 21.19 -5.15 4.66
N HIS A 161 21.83 -6.04 3.91
CA HIS A 161 21.19 -7.21 3.33
C HIS A 161 20.47 -8.03 4.41
N ASP A 162 21.13 -8.35 5.51
CA ASP A 162 20.58 -9.18 6.57
C ASP A 162 19.39 -8.51 7.26
N VAL A 163 19.47 -7.19 7.54
CA VAL A 163 18.34 -6.43 8.09
C VAL A 163 17.15 -6.42 7.13
N VAL A 164 17.38 -6.12 5.85
CA VAL A 164 16.28 -6.03 4.86
C VAL A 164 15.65 -7.39 4.59
N THR A 165 16.44 -8.45 4.52
CA THR A 165 15.96 -9.80 4.15
C THR A 165 15.42 -10.60 5.34
N SER A 166 15.87 -10.30 6.55
CA SER A 166 15.45 -11.02 7.77
C SER A 166 14.39 -10.26 8.58
N SER A 167 14.15 -8.97 8.27
CA SER A 167 13.09 -8.22 8.96
C SER A 167 11.71 -8.74 8.59
N GLU A 168 10.94 -9.07 9.62
CA GLU A 168 9.52 -9.40 9.49
C GLU A 168 8.63 -8.18 9.22
N MET A 169 9.16 -6.96 9.42
CA MET A 169 8.38 -5.74 9.52
C MET A 169 8.63 -4.73 8.40
N LEU A 170 9.80 -4.74 7.76
CA LEU A 170 10.13 -3.71 6.77
C LEU A 170 9.22 -3.75 5.54
N LEU A 171 9.18 -4.89 4.83
CA LEU A 171 8.37 -5.02 3.62
C LEU A 171 6.88 -5.15 3.94
N THR A 172 6.53 -5.90 4.98
CA THR A 172 5.13 -6.06 5.40
C THR A 172 4.54 -4.78 5.98
N GLY A 173 5.34 -3.99 6.70
CA GLY A 173 4.98 -2.66 7.19
C GLY A 173 4.82 -1.67 6.04
N LEU A 174 5.75 -1.67 5.07
CA LEU A 174 5.62 -0.88 3.85
C LEU A 174 4.32 -1.18 3.11
N TYR A 175 4.01 -2.47 2.90
CA TYR A 175 2.76 -2.90 2.28
C TYR A 175 1.55 -2.44 3.07
N SER A 176 1.55 -2.68 4.39
CA SER A 176 0.41 -2.38 5.26
C SER A 176 0.09 -0.89 5.23
N ARG A 177 1.08 -0.01 5.41
CA ARG A 177 0.87 1.45 5.37
C ARG A 177 0.21 1.95 4.09
N GLN A 178 0.44 1.27 2.97
CA GLN A 178 -0.10 1.68 1.68
C GLN A 178 -1.48 1.08 1.40
N TRP A 179 -1.72 -0.17 1.82
CA TRP A 179 -2.85 -0.95 1.31
C TRP A 179 -3.86 -1.38 2.37
N ARG A 180 -3.55 -1.22 3.66
CA ARG A 180 -4.37 -1.76 4.76
C ARG A 180 -4.33 -0.87 6.00
N SER A 181 -5.41 -0.89 6.76
CA SER A 181 -5.44 -0.31 8.12
C SER A 181 -5.09 -1.32 9.21
N LYS A 182 -5.14 -2.62 8.89
CA LYS A 182 -4.85 -3.73 9.79
C LYS A 182 -3.55 -4.43 9.40
N MET A 183 -2.88 -5.03 10.39
CA MET A 183 -1.69 -5.84 10.13
C MET A 183 -1.98 -6.96 9.10
N LEU A 184 -0.95 -7.31 8.35
CA LEU A 184 -0.99 -8.45 7.45
C LEU A 184 -1.13 -9.76 8.24
N PRO A 185 -1.84 -10.76 7.70
CA PRO A 185 -1.83 -12.12 8.24
C PRO A 185 -0.40 -12.65 8.42
N LYS A 186 -0.18 -13.45 9.47
CA LYS A 186 1.14 -14.05 9.79
C LYS A 186 1.75 -14.77 8.58
N THR A 187 0.93 -15.40 7.75
CA THR A 187 1.33 -16.07 6.51
C THR A 187 2.20 -15.19 5.61
N TYR A 188 1.90 -13.89 5.50
CA TYR A 188 2.68 -12.95 4.70
C TYR A 188 3.97 -12.49 5.39
N VAL A 189 3.92 -12.35 6.72
CA VAL A 189 5.06 -11.93 7.55
C VAL A 189 6.18 -12.98 7.50
N THR A 190 5.80 -14.25 7.43
CA THR A 190 6.74 -15.38 7.37
C THR A 190 7.17 -15.75 5.94
N LEU A 191 6.75 -14.99 4.92
CA LEU A 191 7.16 -15.28 3.54
C LEU A 191 8.66 -15.05 3.36
N PRO A 192 9.34 -15.83 2.50
CA PRO A 192 10.70 -15.52 2.09
C PRO A 192 10.79 -14.11 1.51
N TYR A 193 11.93 -13.45 1.70
CA TYR A 193 12.19 -12.08 1.22
C TYR A 193 11.76 -11.85 -0.24
N ARG A 194 12.04 -12.81 -1.14
CA ARG A 194 11.65 -12.72 -2.56
C ARG A 194 10.14 -12.60 -2.76
N ASP A 195 9.35 -13.31 -1.96
CA ASP A 195 7.89 -13.33 -2.06
C ASP A 195 7.28 -12.07 -1.40
N GLN A 196 7.91 -11.57 -0.32
CA GLN A 196 7.56 -10.26 0.25
C GLN A 196 7.87 -9.10 -0.72
N LEU A 197 8.96 -9.17 -1.48
CA LEU A 197 9.23 -8.21 -2.54
C LEU A 197 8.15 -8.26 -3.63
N ALA A 198 7.73 -9.46 -4.04
CA ALA A 198 6.67 -9.62 -5.02
C ALA A 198 5.33 -9.04 -4.53
N LEU A 199 5.00 -9.22 -3.24
CA LEU A 199 3.84 -8.63 -2.58
C LEU A 199 3.81 -7.10 -2.74
N CYS A 200 4.94 -6.43 -2.48
CA CYS A 200 5.07 -4.97 -2.56
C CYS A 200 5.17 -4.44 -4.00
N ALA A 201 5.91 -5.12 -4.88
CA ALA A 201 6.17 -4.64 -6.24
C ALA A 201 4.95 -4.75 -7.17
N ALA A 202 4.08 -5.75 -6.97
CA ALA A 202 3.06 -6.11 -7.95
C ALA A 202 1.74 -5.33 -7.82
N ARG A 203 1.61 -4.37 -6.89
CA ARG A 203 0.43 -3.50 -6.77
C ARG A 203 0.83 -2.03 -6.93
N PRO A 204 1.01 -1.53 -8.16
CA PRO A 204 1.37 -0.14 -8.37
C PRO A 204 0.17 0.77 -8.06
N ALA A 205 0.38 1.83 -7.27
CA ALA A 205 -0.66 2.83 -6.95
C ALA A 205 -1.17 3.65 -8.15
N GLY A 206 -0.66 3.40 -9.36
CA GLY A 206 -1.05 4.09 -10.59
C GLY A 206 -1.20 3.15 -11.80
N ALA A 207 -1.34 1.85 -11.58
CA ALA A 207 -1.63 0.94 -12.69
C ALA A 207 -3.02 1.24 -13.26
N ALA A 208 -3.08 1.84 -14.45
CA ALA A 208 -4.34 2.13 -15.12
C ALA A 208 -5.06 0.83 -15.52
N TYR A 209 -6.33 0.73 -15.14
CA TYR A 209 -7.24 -0.32 -15.57
C TYR A 209 -8.29 0.27 -16.51
N GLU A 210 -7.92 0.37 -17.79
CA GLU A 210 -8.75 1.00 -18.81
C GLU A 210 -10.15 0.38 -18.87
N LEU A 211 -11.17 1.23 -19.03
CA LEU A 211 -12.57 0.84 -19.09
C LEU A 211 -13.12 1.04 -20.50
N SER A 212 -13.86 0.04 -20.98
CA SER A 212 -14.76 0.15 -22.13
C SER A 212 -16.15 0.49 -21.60
N THR A 213 -16.62 1.70 -21.89
CA THR A 213 -17.98 2.14 -21.55
C THR A 213 -18.34 3.36 -22.38
N ARG A 214 -19.65 3.61 -22.55
CA ARG A 214 -20.16 4.87 -23.10
C ARG A 214 -20.43 5.92 -22.02
N SER A 215 -20.46 5.53 -20.74
CA SER A 215 -20.65 6.42 -19.60
C SER A 215 -19.60 7.53 -19.56
N ALA A 216 -19.89 8.62 -18.85
CA ALA A 216 -18.86 9.57 -18.47
C ALA A 216 -17.91 8.91 -17.46
N VAL A 217 -16.60 8.99 -17.73
CA VAL A 217 -15.55 8.45 -16.85
C VAL A 217 -14.66 9.59 -16.37
N SER A 218 -14.39 9.63 -15.08
CA SER A 218 -13.43 10.53 -14.45
C SER A 218 -12.41 9.73 -13.66
N HIS A 219 -11.13 10.02 -13.88
CA HIS A 219 -10.04 9.37 -13.16
C HIS A 219 -9.78 10.10 -11.84
N LEU A 220 -9.86 9.38 -10.74
CA LEU A 220 -9.65 9.94 -9.40
C LEU A 220 -8.15 9.97 -9.04
N PRO A 221 -7.71 10.88 -8.15
CA PRO A 221 -6.30 11.00 -7.77
C PRO A 221 -5.68 9.73 -7.16
N ASN A 222 -6.51 8.85 -6.62
CA ASN A 222 -6.11 7.56 -6.03
C ASN A 222 -6.13 6.40 -7.04
N GLY A 223 -6.27 6.69 -8.35
CA GLY A 223 -6.25 5.70 -9.42
C GLY A 223 -7.58 4.94 -9.63
N GLN A 224 -8.62 5.28 -8.88
CA GLN A 224 -9.97 4.74 -9.10
C GLN A 224 -10.67 5.43 -10.28
N TYR A 225 -11.70 4.79 -10.83
CA TYR A 225 -12.52 5.36 -11.89
C TYR A 225 -13.90 5.68 -11.36
N GLN A 226 -14.30 6.95 -11.43
CA GLN A 226 -15.69 7.34 -11.25
C GLN A 226 -16.41 7.25 -12.60
N VAL A 227 -17.51 6.53 -12.62
CA VAL A 227 -18.36 6.33 -13.79
C VAL A 227 -19.75 6.85 -13.48
N VAL A 228 -20.32 7.65 -14.38
CA VAL A 228 -21.67 8.18 -14.26
C VAL A 228 -22.49 7.75 -15.46
N ASN A 229 -23.61 7.07 -15.19
CA ASN A 229 -24.55 6.68 -16.23
C ASN A 229 -25.23 7.92 -16.80
N ASN A 230 -24.79 8.32 -17.99
CA ASN A 230 -25.41 9.38 -18.78
C ASN A 230 -25.91 8.86 -20.14
N SER A 231 -26.23 7.57 -20.20
CA SER A 231 -26.62 6.86 -21.43
C SER A 231 -27.78 7.53 -22.19
N MET A 232 -28.80 7.99 -21.47
CA MET A 232 -29.99 8.62 -22.06
C MET A 232 -29.74 9.98 -22.71
N LEU A 233 -28.61 10.66 -22.43
CA LEU A 233 -28.27 11.91 -23.14
C LEU A 233 -27.82 11.65 -24.59
N ARG A 234 -27.59 10.39 -24.97
CA ARG A 234 -27.01 10.04 -26.27
C ARG A 234 -27.99 9.32 -27.19
N ASN A 235 -28.79 8.39 -26.65
CA ASN A 235 -29.84 7.71 -27.41
C ASN A 235 -30.92 7.16 -26.47
N PHE A 236 -32.14 7.70 -26.55
CA PHE A 236 -33.31 7.25 -25.78
C PHE A 236 -33.75 5.82 -26.13
N GLU A 237 -33.46 5.33 -27.34
CA GLU A 237 -33.86 3.99 -27.80
C GLU A 237 -33.12 2.86 -27.07
N LYS A 238 -31.93 3.13 -26.52
CA LYS A 238 -31.07 2.10 -25.89
C LYS A 238 -31.35 1.86 -24.40
N GLY A 239 -32.39 2.48 -23.86
CA GLY A 239 -32.78 2.35 -22.46
C GLY A 239 -31.83 3.02 -21.47
N ALA A 240 -32.19 2.98 -20.18
CA ALA A 240 -31.44 3.66 -19.12
C ALA A 240 -30.20 2.88 -18.64
N VAL A 241 -30.11 1.57 -18.91
CA VAL A 241 -29.03 0.71 -18.40
C VAL A 241 -27.74 0.97 -19.17
N ASP A 242 -26.65 1.24 -18.46
CA ASP A 242 -25.31 1.38 -19.05
C ASP A 242 -24.38 0.26 -18.62
N SER A 243 -23.41 -0.07 -19.46
CA SER A 243 -22.46 -1.17 -19.26
C SER A 243 -21.03 -0.66 -19.21
N VAL A 244 -20.29 -1.17 -18.24
CA VAL A 244 -18.88 -0.89 -18.01
C VAL A 244 -18.14 -2.21 -17.95
N ARG A 245 -17.06 -2.33 -18.72
CA ARG A 245 -16.18 -3.51 -18.69
C ARG A 245 -14.73 -3.06 -18.70
N GLY A 246 -13.86 -3.70 -17.94
CA GLY A 246 -12.42 -3.51 -18.11
C GLY A 246 -11.96 -3.93 -19.50
N ALA A 247 -11.09 -3.14 -20.15
CA ALA A 247 -10.60 -3.42 -21.49
C ALA A 247 -9.81 -4.74 -21.57
N LYS A 248 -9.13 -5.09 -20.48
CA LYS A 248 -8.28 -6.29 -20.34
C LYS A 248 -8.73 -7.13 -19.15
N LYS A 249 -8.23 -8.36 -19.08
CA LYS A 249 -8.46 -9.26 -17.95
C LYS A 249 -8.03 -8.63 -16.63
N LEU A 250 -8.73 -8.97 -15.55
CA LEU A 250 -8.37 -8.54 -14.22
C LEU A 250 -6.98 -9.07 -13.84
N PRO A 251 -6.09 -8.22 -13.32
CA PRO A 251 -4.79 -8.66 -12.90
C PRO A 251 -4.88 -9.52 -11.63
N VAL A 252 -4.07 -10.57 -11.58
CA VAL A 252 -3.86 -11.35 -10.35
C VAL A 252 -3.28 -10.43 -9.27
N LEU A 253 -3.90 -10.43 -8.10
CA LEU A 253 -3.52 -9.60 -6.96
C LEU A 253 -2.08 -9.88 -6.52
N SER A 254 -1.36 -8.84 -6.07
CA SER A 254 0.00 -9.02 -5.56
C SER A 254 0.05 -9.95 -4.35
N CYS A 255 -0.94 -9.87 -3.47
CA CYS A 255 -1.06 -10.73 -2.29
C CYS A 255 -1.42 -12.19 -2.63
N ALA A 256 -2.11 -12.43 -3.73
CA ALA A 256 -2.34 -13.79 -4.24
C ALA A 256 -1.05 -14.34 -4.86
N ARG A 257 -0.38 -13.53 -5.69
CA ARG A 257 0.87 -13.91 -6.36
C ARG A 257 1.99 -14.24 -5.36
N ALA A 258 2.11 -13.48 -4.29
CA ALA A 258 3.07 -13.75 -3.21
C ALA A 258 2.84 -15.11 -2.54
N LEU A 259 1.60 -15.60 -2.55
CA LEU A 259 1.22 -16.94 -2.07
C LEU A 259 1.13 -17.98 -3.19
N LYS A 260 1.56 -17.64 -4.41
CA LYS A 260 1.49 -18.50 -5.60
C LYS A 260 0.05 -18.95 -5.94
N LYS A 261 -0.92 -18.06 -5.70
CA LYS A 261 -2.34 -18.24 -6.03
C LYS A 261 -2.75 -17.38 -7.22
N SER A 262 -3.74 -17.84 -7.98
CA SER A 262 -4.32 -17.14 -9.12
C SER A 262 -5.66 -16.49 -8.77
N ILE A 263 -5.61 -15.51 -7.85
CA ILE A 263 -6.80 -14.78 -7.40
C ILE A 263 -6.77 -13.33 -7.89
N SER A 264 -7.86 -12.92 -8.53
CA SER A 264 -8.13 -11.54 -8.96
C SER A 264 -9.33 -10.98 -8.20
N TYR A 265 -9.36 -9.67 -7.92
CA TYR A 265 -10.45 -9.03 -7.18
C TYR A 265 -10.53 -7.53 -7.49
N TYR A 266 -11.75 -7.00 -7.49
CA TYR A 266 -12.01 -5.57 -7.58
C TYR A 266 -13.25 -5.20 -6.77
N GLU A 267 -13.40 -3.91 -6.45
CA GLU A 267 -14.56 -3.37 -5.74
C GLU A 267 -15.22 -2.25 -6.53
N VAL A 268 -16.53 -2.12 -6.32
CA VAL A 268 -17.35 -1.07 -6.91
C VAL A 268 -18.19 -0.44 -5.83
N SER A 269 -17.93 0.84 -5.53
CA SER A 269 -18.81 1.63 -4.69
C SER A 269 -19.90 2.27 -5.55
N LEU A 270 -21.13 1.81 -5.40
CA LEU A 270 -22.28 2.20 -6.20
C LEU A 270 -23.22 3.11 -5.40
N LYS A 271 -23.67 4.17 -6.06
CA LYS A 271 -24.81 4.99 -5.66
C LYS A 271 -25.89 4.81 -6.72
N GLY A 272 -26.90 4.01 -6.42
CA GLY A 272 -27.93 3.58 -7.38
C GLY A 272 -28.21 2.09 -7.28
N CYS A 273 -28.55 1.44 -8.40
CA CYS A 273 -28.72 0.00 -8.49
C CYS A 273 -28.03 -0.54 -9.76
N GLY A 274 -27.77 -1.84 -9.83
CA GLY A 274 -27.05 -2.42 -10.95
C GLY A 274 -26.72 -3.89 -10.77
N SER A 275 -25.73 -4.35 -11.51
CA SER A 275 -25.12 -5.67 -11.35
C SER A 275 -23.60 -5.55 -11.41
N VAL A 276 -22.89 -6.31 -10.58
CA VAL A 276 -21.42 -6.35 -10.52
C VAL A 276 -20.96 -7.77 -10.78
N GLY A 277 -19.89 -7.97 -11.58
CA GLY A 277 -19.46 -9.31 -11.93
C GLY A 277 -18.30 -9.41 -12.92
N LEU A 278 -18.20 -10.55 -13.58
CA LEU A 278 -17.15 -10.85 -14.54
C LEU A 278 -17.74 -11.02 -15.94
N ALA A 279 -17.00 -10.56 -16.95
CA ALA A 279 -17.30 -10.83 -18.35
C ALA A 279 -16.06 -11.36 -19.06
N SER A 280 -16.22 -12.41 -19.86
CA SER A 280 -15.14 -12.97 -20.66
C SER A 280 -14.69 -11.95 -21.72
N VAL A 281 -13.38 -11.89 -21.92
CA VAL A 281 -12.71 -11.06 -22.94
C VAL A 281 -11.83 -11.91 -23.87
N SER A 282 -11.97 -13.23 -23.76
CA SER A 282 -11.16 -14.24 -24.43
C SER A 282 -11.22 -14.14 -25.95
N ASP A 283 -12.36 -13.73 -26.50
CA ASP A 283 -12.58 -13.56 -27.94
C ASP A 283 -13.39 -12.29 -28.26
N ALA A 284 -13.54 -11.95 -29.54
CA ALA A 284 -14.22 -10.73 -29.95
C ALA A 284 -15.74 -10.76 -29.67
N ALA A 285 -16.39 -11.92 -29.77
CA ALA A 285 -17.83 -12.04 -29.56
C ALA A 285 -18.16 -11.85 -28.06
N THR A 286 -17.44 -12.53 -27.17
CA THR A 286 -17.60 -12.39 -25.72
C THR A 286 -17.23 -10.99 -25.23
N ARG A 287 -16.16 -10.40 -25.79
CA ARG A 287 -15.74 -9.02 -25.47
C ARG A 287 -16.79 -7.96 -25.79
N ASN A 288 -17.61 -8.16 -26.83
CA ASN A 288 -18.63 -7.22 -27.27
C ASN A 288 -19.95 -7.36 -26.50
N ALA A 289 -20.10 -8.37 -25.63
CA ALA A 289 -21.29 -8.52 -24.80
C ALA A 289 -21.47 -7.39 -23.77
N TYR A 290 -20.36 -6.82 -23.27
CA TYR A 290 -20.36 -5.76 -22.26
C TYR A 290 -19.34 -4.64 -22.55
N GLY A 291 -19.61 -3.46 -22.00
CA GLY A 291 -18.84 -2.24 -22.18
C GLY A 291 -19.46 -1.30 -23.20
N PHE A 292 -18.64 -0.66 -24.03
CA PHE A 292 -19.12 0.34 -24.98
C PHE A 292 -20.19 -0.24 -25.93
N GLY A 293 -21.41 0.30 -25.86
CA GLY A 293 -22.52 -0.07 -26.73
C GLY A 293 -23.49 -1.11 -26.17
N SER A 294 -23.15 -1.78 -25.07
CA SER A 294 -24.06 -2.71 -24.37
C SER A 294 -25.00 -1.96 -23.40
N GLY A 295 -26.23 -2.46 -23.26
CA GLY A 295 -27.24 -1.95 -22.33
C GLY A 295 -27.79 -3.06 -21.43
N GLU A 296 -27.00 -4.11 -21.20
CA GLU A 296 -27.43 -5.31 -20.50
C GLU A 296 -26.84 -5.40 -19.10
N HIS A 297 -27.55 -6.10 -18.20
CA HIS A 297 -27.01 -6.47 -16.91
C HIS A 297 -26.02 -7.64 -17.02
N VAL A 298 -25.00 -7.63 -16.18
CA VAL A 298 -23.95 -8.67 -16.14
C VAL A 298 -24.59 -10.03 -15.82
N GLY A 299 -24.24 -11.06 -16.59
CA GLY A 299 -24.84 -12.40 -16.50
C GLY A 299 -25.92 -12.68 -17.55
N TRP A 300 -26.36 -11.70 -18.34
CA TRP A 300 -27.44 -11.89 -19.33
C TRP A 300 -26.98 -12.24 -20.74
N LYS A 301 -25.76 -11.86 -21.14
CA LYS A 301 -25.20 -12.13 -22.47
C LYS A 301 -23.78 -12.63 -22.39
N GLY A 302 -23.43 -13.55 -23.29
CA GLY A 302 -22.07 -14.09 -23.40
C GLY A 302 -21.58 -14.73 -22.10
N VAL A 303 -20.35 -15.23 -22.12
CA VAL A 303 -19.76 -15.85 -20.93
C VAL A 303 -19.56 -14.79 -19.84
N SER A 304 -20.45 -14.77 -18.85
CA SER A 304 -20.49 -13.75 -17.80
C SER A 304 -21.20 -14.21 -16.54
N TYR A 305 -20.83 -13.60 -15.42
CA TYR A 305 -21.26 -13.99 -14.07
C TYR A 305 -21.53 -12.72 -13.27
N GLY A 306 -22.76 -12.47 -12.84
CA GLY A 306 -23.18 -11.22 -12.22
C GLY A 306 -23.96 -11.42 -10.94
N TYR A 307 -23.73 -10.54 -9.96
CA TYR A 307 -24.52 -10.40 -8.75
C TYR A 307 -25.40 -9.16 -8.88
N HIS A 308 -26.71 -9.32 -8.73
CA HIS A 308 -27.72 -8.30 -9.04
C HIS A 308 -28.21 -7.60 -7.77
N GLY A 309 -28.34 -6.27 -7.84
CA GLY A 309 -28.70 -5.46 -6.68
C GLY A 309 -30.19 -5.44 -6.35
N ASN A 310 -31.05 -5.65 -7.33
CA ASN A 310 -32.51 -5.54 -7.14
C ASN A 310 -33.06 -6.68 -6.27
N ASP A 311 -32.56 -7.89 -6.42
CA ASP A 311 -33.04 -9.12 -5.80
C ASP A 311 -31.96 -9.84 -4.97
N GLY A 312 -30.68 -9.56 -5.21
CA GLY A 312 -29.59 -10.30 -4.59
C GLY A 312 -29.31 -11.63 -5.29
N ASP A 313 -29.85 -11.83 -6.50
CA ASP A 313 -29.63 -13.05 -7.25
C ASP A 313 -28.27 -13.05 -7.93
N PHE A 314 -27.72 -14.26 -8.05
CA PHE A 314 -26.61 -14.54 -8.94
C PHE A 314 -27.16 -14.99 -10.29
N VAL A 315 -26.69 -14.33 -11.35
CA VAL A 315 -27.08 -14.59 -12.73
C VAL A 315 -25.85 -14.86 -13.57
N PHE A 316 -25.85 -15.95 -14.34
CA PHE A 316 -24.75 -16.24 -15.26
C PHE A 316 -25.23 -16.70 -16.63
N ASN A 317 -24.42 -16.44 -17.65
CA ASN A 317 -24.59 -16.96 -18.99
C ASN A 317 -23.26 -17.62 -19.39
N ASP A 318 -23.31 -18.84 -19.89
CA ASP A 318 -22.17 -19.67 -20.26
C ASP A 318 -21.81 -19.57 -21.76
N GLY A 319 -22.50 -18.70 -22.50
CA GLY A 319 -22.39 -18.51 -23.93
C GLY A 319 -23.28 -19.41 -24.78
N ALA A 320 -23.97 -20.40 -24.20
CA ALA A 320 -24.82 -21.33 -24.96
C ALA A 320 -26.11 -20.65 -25.47
N LYS A 321 -26.59 -19.62 -24.76
CA LYS A 321 -27.76 -18.83 -25.15
C LYS A 321 -27.32 -17.42 -25.60
N PRO A 322 -27.90 -16.88 -26.69
CA PRO A 322 -27.57 -15.53 -27.15
C PRO A 322 -28.03 -14.43 -26.17
N TYR A 323 -29.03 -14.74 -25.33
CA TYR A 323 -29.57 -13.86 -24.31
C TYR A 323 -30.21 -14.64 -23.16
N GLY A 324 -30.27 -14.01 -21.99
CA GLY A 324 -30.73 -14.60 -20.74
C GLY A 324 -29.62 -15.38 -20.05
N GLY A 325 -29.70 -15.50 -18.72
CA GLY A 325 -28.78 -16.30 -17.92
C GLY A 325 -29.46 -17.51 -17.31
N GLU A 326 -28.87 -18.03 -16.24
CA GLU A 326 -29.51 -18.85 -15.23
C GLU A 326 -29.46 -18.09 -13.92
N TRP A 327 -30.57 -18.09 -13.19
CA TRP A 327 -30.77 -17.32 -11.97
C TRP A 327 -30.73 -18.25 -10.77
N ASN A 328 -30.00 -17.84 -9.74
CA ASN A 328 -29.94 -18.54 -8.48
C ASN A 328 -30.00 -17.53 -7.34
N ALA A 329 -30.82 -17.81 -6.34
CA ALA A 329 -30.78 -17.09 -5.07
C ALA A 329 -29.37 -17.18 -4.48
N PHE A 330 -28.82 -16.06 -4.04
CA PHE A 330 -27.42 -16.00 -3.65
C PHE A 330 -27.15 -15.16 -2.41
N GLY A 331 -27.46 -13.87 -2.47
CA GLY A 331 -27.14 -12.92 -1.40
C GLY A 331 -28.28 -11.94 -1.14
N PRO A 332 -28.07 -10.97 -0.22
CA PRO A 332 -29.03 -9.91 0.01
C PRO A 332 -29.11 -8.92 -1.17
N SER A 333 -30.26 -8.33 -1.41
CA SER A 333 -30.38 -7.17 -2.30
C SER A 333 -29.55 -5.98 -1.79
N TRP A 334 -29.16 -5.07 -2.69
CA TRP A 334 -28.28 -3.95 -2.38
C TRP A 334 -28.57 -2.71 -3.24
N GLY A 335 -28.04 -1.56 -2.81
CA GLY A 335 -28.22 -0.29 -3.51
C GLY A 335 -29.62 0.29 -3.29
N ARG A 336 -30.26 0.81 -4.35
CA ARG A 336 -31.59 1.44 -4.23
C ARG A 336 -32.67 0.45 -3.76
N ALA A 337 -32.54 -0.83 -4.06
CA ALA A 337 -33.52 -1.84 -3.65
C ALA A 337 -33.52 -2.09 -2.14
N SER A 338 -32.44 -1.78 -1.44
CA SER A 338 -32.35 -1.89 0.03
C SER A 338 -32.75 -0.60 0.76
N ALA A 339 -33.13 0.48 0.04
CA ALA A 339 -33.62 1.71 0.65
C ALA A 339 -35.07 1.52 1.13
N GLN A 340 -35.37 1.93 2.37
CA GLN A 340 -36.73 1.82 2.91
C GLN A 340 -37.70 2.72 2.13
N PRO A 341 -38.89 2.21 1.74
CA PRO A 341 -39.91 3.01 1.08
C PRO A 341 -40.48 4.03 2.08
N GLY A 342 -39.95 5.25 2.10
CA GLY A 342 -40.42 6.32 2.98
C GLY A 342 -39.58 7.60 2.95
N ASN A 343 -38.27 7.49 2.75
CA ASN A 343 -37.38 8.66 2.72
C ASN A 343 -37.01 9.00 1.27
N GLN A 344 -37.93 9.62 0.53
CA GLN A 344 -37.70 10.08 -0.85
C GLN A 344 -36.63 11.19 -0.95
N GLU A 345 -36.18 11.75 0.18
CA GLU A 345 -35.16 12.79 0.26
C GLU A 345 -33.77 12.28 0.69
N GLU A 346 -33.65 11.05 1.20
CA GLU A 346 -32.33 10.50 1.53
C GLU A 346 -31.63 9.97 0.27
N GLU A 347 -30.50 10.61 -0.03
CA GLU A 347 -29.55 10.16 -1.03
C GLU A 347 -29.26 8.67 -0.85
N ALA A 348 -29.64 7.84 -1.84
CA ALA A 348 -29.47 6.38 -1.74
C ALA A 348 -28.07 6.02 -1.23
N PRO A 349 -27.96 5.16 -0.20
CA PRO A 349 -26.69 4.88 0.44
C PRO A 349 -25.69 4.33 -0.58
N THR A 350 -24.44 4.77 -0.47
CA THR A 350 -23.37 4.18 -1.28
C THR A 350 -23.04 2.81 -0.72
N VAL A 351 -23.16 1.76 -1.54
CA VAL A 351 -22.82 0.38 -1.18
C VAL A 351 -21.58 -0.06 -1.93
N THR A 352 -20.72 -0.85 -1.31
CA THR A 352 -19.51 -1.38 -1.95
C THR A 352 -19.68 -2.86 -2.22
N VAL A 353 -19.69 -3.25 -3.49
CA VAL A 353 -19.75 -4.65 -3.92
C VAL A 353 -18.39 -5.06 -4.44
N GLY A 354 -17.82 -6.13 -3.91
CA GLY A 354 -16.61 -6.74 -4.45
C GLY A 354 -16.91 -7.97 -5.26
N CYS A 355 -16.07 -8.23 -6.26
CA CYS A 355 -16.13 -9.43 -7.08
C CYS A 355 -14.72 -9.95 -7.32
N GLY A 356 -14.51 -11.23 -7.07
CA GLY A 356 -13.24 -11.90 -7.28
C GLY A 356 -13.36 -13.22 -8.01
N LEU A 357 -12.27 -13.59 -8.66
CA LEU A 357 -12.08 -14.86 -9.37
C LEU A 357 -10.95 -15.62 -8.69
N ASP A 358 -11.25 -16.80 -8.17
CA ASP A 358 -10.27 -17.82 -7.84
C ASP A 358 -10.14 -18.74 -9.07
N ALA A 359 -9.12 -18.47 -9.89
CA ALA A 359 -8.92 -19.21 -11.13
C ALA A 359 -8.40 -20.63 -10.88
N ASP A 360 -7.77 -20.88 -9.72
CA ASP A 360 -7.29 -22.22 -9.35
C ASP A 360 -8.47 -23.14 -8.99
N LYS A 361 -9.53 -22.57 -8.40
CA LYS A 361 -10.77 -23.30 -8.05
C LYS A 361 -11.88 -23.17 -9.09
N HIS A 362 -11.68 -22.37 -10.14
CA HIS A 362 -12.73 -22.04 -11.11
C HIS A 362 -14.00 -21.47 -10.45
N GLN A 363 -13.82 -20.55 -9.49
CA GLN A 363 -14.93 -19.98 -8.71
C GLN A 363 -14.92 -18.46 -8.73
N VAL A 364 -16.10 -17.87 -8.91
CA VAL A 364 -16.34 -16.45 -8.66
C VAL A 364 -16.91 -16.28 -7.25
N PHE A 365 -16.48 -15.25 -6.54
CA PHE A 365 -16.99 -14.91 -5.21
C PHE A 365 -17.31 -13.42 -5.13
N PHE A 366 -18.20 -13.08 -4.20
CA PHE A 366 -18.68 -11.72 -4.03
C PHE A 366 -18.58 -11.27 -2.57
N THR A 367 -18.44 -9.97 -2.40
CA THR A 367 -18.45 -9.32 -1.09
C THR A 367 -19.39 -8.14 -1.12
N LEU A 368 -19.94 -7.78 0.04
CA LEU A 368 -20.80 -6.63 0.21
C LEU A 368 -20.37 -5.87 1.46
N ASN A 369 -20.07 -4.58 1.29
CA ASN A 369 -19.60 -3.67 2.34
C ASN A 369 -18.42 -4.21 3.17
N GLY A 370 -17.51 -4.93 2.51
CA GLY A 370 -16.31 -5.49 3.15
C GLY A 370 -16.52 -6.84 3.83
N GLU A 371 -17.69 -7.45 3.68
CA GLU A 371 -18.01 -8.79 4.19
C GLU A 371 -18.20 -9.79 3.04
N MET A 372 -17.81 -11.05 3.27
CA MET A 372 -18.00 -12.12 2.28
C MET A 372 -19.50 -12.43 2.13
N VAL A 373 -20.01 -12.40 0.90
CA VAL A 373 -21.35 -12.91 0.58
C VAL A 373 -21.27 -14.42 0.36
N GLY A 374 -20.33 -14.87 -0.48
CA GLY A 374 -20.11 -16.28 -0.77
C GLY A 374 -19.43 -16.51 -2.12
N ALA A 375 -19.19 -17.78 -2.43
CA ALA A 375 -18.81 -18.24 -3.76
C ALA A 375 -20.05 -18.61 -4.56
N ALA A 376 -20.10 -18.21 -5.82
CA ALA A 376 -21.26 -18.47 -6.67
C ALA A 376 -21.49 -19.97 -6.90
N PRO A 377 -22.75 -20.42 -7.03
CA PRO A 377 -23.11 -21.82 -7.19
C PRO A 377 -22.90 -22.33 -8.62
N THR A 378 -21.80 -21.96 -9.27
CA THR A 378 -21.47 -22.40 -10.63
C THR A 378 -19.96 -22.48 -10.83
N THR A 379 -19.52 -23.34 -11.74
CA THR A 379 -18.11 -23.42 -12.15
C THR A 379 -17.84 -22.40 -13.24
N VAL A 380 -16.82 -21.56 -13.02
CA VAL A 380 -16.37 -20.58 -14.00
C VAL A 380 -15.65 -21.28 -15.15
N LEU A 381 -16.10 -21.03 -16.39
CA LEU A 381 -15.47 -21.59 -17.57
C LEU A 381 -14.03 -21.07 -17.71
N PRO A 382 -13.08 -21.86 -18.26
CA PRO A 382 -11.74 -21.36 -18.56
C PRO A 382 -11.78 -20.15 -19.49
N GLY A 383 -11.01 -19.11 -19.17
CA GLY A 383 -10.95 -17.90 -20.01
C GLY A 383 -10.31 -16.72 -19.30
N ASP A 384 -10.14 -15.65 -20.06
CA ASP A 384 -9.71 -14.36 -19.54
C ASP A 384 -10.95 -13.52 -19.18
N TYR A 385 -11.03 -13.05 -17.93
CA TYR A 385 -12.18 -12.30 -17.42
C TYR A 385 -11.82 -10.89 -17.01
N ALA A 386 -12.63 -9.91 -17.40
CA ALA A 386 -12.55 -8.54 -16.96
C ALA A 386 -13.62 -8.21 -15.92
N ALA A 387 -13.38 -7.18 -15.12
CA ALA A 387 -14.42 -6.58 -14.28
C ALA A 387 -15.55 -6.06 -15.17
N ALA A 388 -16.78 -6.31 -14.75
CA ALA A 388 -17.99 -5.87 -15.43
C ALA A 388 -18.97 -5.26 -14.42
N VAL A 389 -19.58 -4.15 -14.81
CA VAL A 389 -20.59 -3.44 -14.01
C VAL A 389 -21.67 -2.96 -14.94
N SER A 390 -22.93 -3.11 -14.54
CA SER A 390 -24.05 -2.46 -15.21
C SER A 390 -24.71 -1.49 -14.25
N LEU A 391 -24.95 -0.26 -14.72
CA LEU A 391 -25.64 0.80 -13.99
C LEU A 391 -27.08 0.85 -14.46
N HIS A 392 -28.05 0.68 -13.57
CA HIS A 392 -29.44 0.45 -13.98
C HIS A 392 -30.14 1.72 -14.47
N ALA A 393 -30.04 2.82 -13.71
CA ALA A 393 -30.78 4.04 -14.00
C ALA A 393 -29.86 5.20 -14.41
N PHE A 394 -30.43 6.15 -15.17
CA PHE A 394 -29.78 7.40 -15.48
C PHE A 394 -29.37 8.14 -14.19
N GLY A 395 -28.15 8.66 -14.17
CA GLY A 395 -27.58 9.35 -13.01
C GLY A 395 -26.98 8.44 -11.95
N ASP A 396 -27.16 7.11 -12.05
CA ASP A 396 -26.46 6.17 -11.18
C ASP A 396 -24.93 6.32 -11.34
N LYS A 397 -24.21 6.17 -10.23
CA LYS A 397 -22.76 6.39 -10.18
C LYS A 397 -22.07 5.15 -9.62
N ALA A 398 -20.89 4.86 -10.15
CA ALA A 398 -20.00 3.84 -9.61
C ALA A 398 -18.58 4.41 -9.44
N VAL A 399 -17.88 4.00 -8.39
CA VAL A 399 -16.44 4.18 -8.24
C VAL A 399 -15.81 2.80 -8.26
N ILE A 400 -15.02 2.53 -9.30
CA ILE A 400 -14.39 1.23 -9.55
C ILE A 400 -12.96 1.27 -9.02
N ASN A 401 -12.66 0.35 -8.11
CA ASN A 401 -11.33 0.06 -7.58
C ASN A 401 -10.82 -1.28 -8.12
N ALA A 402 -10.00 -1.26 -9.16
CA ALA A 402 -9.35 -2.46 -9.70
C ALA A 402 -7.99 -2.77 -9.03
N GLY A 403 -7.80 -2.33 -7.78
CA GLY A 403 -6.57 -2.53 -6.99
C GLY A 403 -5.69 -1.29 -6.84
N ALA A 404 -6.11 -0.14 -7.38
CA ALA A 404 -5.38 1.14 -7.29
C ALA A 404 -5.45 1.79 -5.90
N ALA A 405 -6.49 1.47 -5.12
CA ALA A 405 -6.66 1.92 -3.73
C ALA A 405 -6.85 0.71 -2.79
N PRO A 406 -6.70 0.88 -1.46
CA PRO A 406 -7.09 -0.12 -0.47
C PRO A 406 -8.51 -0.63 -0.71
N PHE A 407 -8.71 -1.93 -0.48
CA PHE A 407 -10.04 -2.54 -0.54
C PHE A 407 -10.72 -2.44 0.82
N LEU A 408 -12.05 -2.39 0.82
CA LEU A 408 -12.85 -2.48 2.04
C LEU A 408 -12.82 -3.91 2.59
N PHE A 409 -12.94 -4.91 1.72
CA PHE A 409 -12.78 -6.32 2.07
C PHE A 409 -11.33 -6.64 2.41
N ALA A 410 -11.12 -7.45 3.46
CA ALA A 410 -9.79 -7.91 3.89
C ALA A 410 -9.22 -8.99 2.96
N ILE A 411 -9.01 -8.66 1.68
CA ILE A 411 -8.65 -9.61 0.62
C ILE A 411 -7.37 -10.39 0.89
N GLU A 412 -6.39 -9.81 1.58
CA GLU A 412 -5.18 -10.52 1.97
C GLU A 412 -5.48 -11.63 3.00
N GLY A 413 -6.42 -11.40 3.92
CA GLY A 413 -6.88 -12.44 4.84
C GLY A 413 -7.58 -13.60 4.12
N PHE A 414 -8.38 -13.28 3.10
CA PHE A 414 -8.98 -14.28 2.23
C PHE A 414 -7.92 -15.07 1.47
N CYS A 415 -6.99 -14.41 0.78
CA CYS A 415 -5.89 -15.07 0.07
C CYS A 415 -5.01 -15.92 0.99
N ALA A 416 -4.82 -15.55 2.26
CA ALA A 416 -4.04 -16.33 3.22
C ALA A 416 -4.77 -17.58 3.76
N SER A 417 -6.11 -17.59 3.72
CA SER A 417 -6.94 -18.68 4.26
C SER A 417 -7.53 -19.59 3.19
N SER A 418 -7.56 -19.14 1.94
CA SER A 418 -8.19 -19.86 0.83
C SER A 418 -7.50 -21.15 0.40
#